data_AF-A0A562RXG4-F1
#
_entry.id   AF-A0A562RXG4-F1
#
_cell.length_a   1.000
_cell.length_b   1.000
_cell.length_c   1.000
_cell.angle_alpha   90.00
_cell.angle_beta   90.00
_cell.angle_gamma   90.00
#
_symmetry.space_group_name_H-M   'P 1'
#
loop_
_entity.id
_entity.type
_entity.pdbx_description
1 polymer ?
#
loop_
_entity_poly.entity_id
_entity_poly.type
_entity_poly.pdbx_seq_one_letter_code
_entity_poly.pdbx_strand_id
1 'polypeptide(L)'
;MTNHGFSAINPPLQDRDMLPNAKDLLARHSLDILDAIPEGVFVTNLEGITLYVNRMYEQLTGLSRHQVLGRQVRTLVEEGVFDVALNPEVVRKSKTVTHTQRLRNGKMLVLTGTPVFDESGALRLVITFARDITRISQLNEQISEQKQLIEQTNEQMAYMAREQSLTTTPVFASKVMRETLSFLQTMAKTDATLLILGETGVGKDVFARYVHGQSQRCDKVMMKVDCGSISESLVESEMFGYMAGAFTGASSKGKAGYFELAKGSTIFLDEIGEMPLTMQTRLLRVLQDGEIMRIGGNKPVKVDARIIAATNRDLVSSIEEGKFRQDLFYRLNVATVKIPPLRERRADIPLLAETFLRQYSLRYHKQIAFMDITLETLTHYHWPGNVRELENLVHSLVITHEGPLIAPADLPPSIHGKKTETAEDYKEFLQGERSLKEIMAEIESDFLNRAIRHHGSVQQVARIFKINRSTIFRKINKK
;
A
#
# COMPACT_ATOMS: atom_id res chain seq x y z
N MET A 1 52.08 -35.24 -35.47
CA MET A 1 53.08 -36.13 -34.82
C MET A 1 52.79 -36.03 -33.33
N THR A 2 52.37 -37.04 -32.58
CA THR A 2 52.47 -38.50 -32.72
C THR A 2 51.21 -39.12 -32.11
N ASN A 3 50.68 -40.09 -32.85
CA ASN A 3 49.49 -40.86 -32.54
C ASN A 3 49.92 -42.06 -31.70
N HIS A 4 49.48 -42.19 -30.46
CA HIS A 4 49.62 -43.42 -29.67
C HIS A 4 48.23 -43.91 -29.28
N GLY A 5 47.68 -44.75 -30.16
CA GLY A 5 46.47 -45.53 -29.91
C GLY A 5 46.74 -46.55 -28.82
N PHE A 6 46.05 -46.42 -27.70
CA PHE A 6 45.87 -47.51 -26.76
C PHE A 6 44.82 -48.47 -27.32
N SER A 7 45.33 -49.61 -27.75
CA SER A 7 44.59 -50.84 -28.06
C SER A 7 43.67 -51.21 -26.88
N ALA A 8 42.36 -50.97 -27.04
CA ALA A 8 41.35 -51.56 -26.19
C ALA A 8 41.14 -53.01 -26.66
N ILE A 9 41.87 -53.94 -26.05
CA ILE A 9 41.58 -55.37 -26.11
C ILE A 9 40.26 -55.56 -25.35
N ASN A 10 39.13 -55.48 -26.06
CA ASN A 10 37.86 -56.02 -25.56
C ASN A 10 38.00 -57.55 -25.59
N PRO A 11 38.02 -58.26 -24.45
CA PRO A 11 37.90 -59.71 -24.49
C PRO A 11 36.53 -60.08 -25.09
N PRO A 12 36.45 -61.18 -25.85
CA PRO A 12 35.21 -61.57 -26.52
C PRO A 12 34.10 -61.82 -25.50
N LEU A 13 32.87 -61.43 -25.87
CA LEU A 13 31.60 -61.72 -25.19
C LEU A 13 31.30 -63.22 -25.21
N GLN A 14 32.12 -64.03 -24.58
CA GLN A 14 31.85 -65.43 -24.26
C GLN A 14 31.73 -65.53 -22.74
N ASP A 15 30.47 -65.60 -22.27
CA ASP A 15 30.00 -66.04 -20.94
C ASP A 15 28.76 -65.26 -20.46
N ARG A 16 27.75 -65.06 -21.32
CA ARG A 16 26.40 -64.67 -20.85
C ARG A 16 25.56 -65.85 -20.35
N ASP A 17 26.05 -67.08 -20.49
CA ASP A 17 25.37 -68.31 -20.06
C ASP A 17 25.88 -68.87 -18.71
N MET A 18 26.70 -68.11 -17.96
CA MET A 18 27.25 -68.48 -16.65
C MET A 18 26.47 -67.90 -15.45
N LEU A 19 25.15 -67.75 -15.57
CA LEU A 19 24.28 -67.54 -14.39
C LEU A 19 23.11 -68.53 -14.33
N PRO A 20 23.33 -69.85 -14.47
CA PRO A 20 22.26 -70.84 -14.28
C PRO A 20 21.70 -70.91 -12.84
N ASN A 21 22.11 -69.99 -11.95
CA ASN A 21 21.62 -69.92 -10.58
C ASN A 21 21.42 -68.50 -10.02
N ALA A 22 21.34 -67.45 -10.86
CA ALA A 22 21.14 -66.08 -10.36
C ALA A 22 19.82 -65.92 -9.58
N LYS A 23 18.73 -66.48 -10.10
CA LYS A 23 17.41 -66.45 -9.43
C LYS A 23 17.44 -67.19 -8.10
N ASP A 24 18.10 -68.35 -8.04
CA ASP A 24 18.25 -69.13 -6.80
C ASP A 24 19.12 -68.40 -5.78
N LEU A 25 20.23 -67.80 -6.20
CA LEU A 25 21.09 -67.00 -5.34
C LEU A 25 20.34 -65.78 -4.77
N LEU A 26 19.60 -65.05 -5.60
CA LEU A 26 18.76 -63.92 -5.16
C LEU A 26 17.60 -64.36 -4.26
N ALA A 27 17.01 -65.53 -4.52
CA ALA A 27 15.95 -66.08 -3.67
C ALA A 27 16.48 -66.46 -2.28
N ARG A 28 17.64 -67.12 -2.22
CA ARG A 28 18.31 -67.51 -0.96
C ARG A 28 18.70 -66.32 -0.09
N HIS A 29 19.08 -65.20 -0.72
CA HIS A 29 19.45 -63.96 -0.03
C HIS A 29 18.37 -62.88 -0.07
N SER A 30 17.13 -63.22 -0.43
CA SER A 30 16.06 -62.24 -0.63
C SER A 30 15.80 -61.39 0.63
N LEU A 31 15.85 -62.01 1.81
CA LEU A 31 15.67 -61.29 3.08
C LEU A 31 16.86 -60.40 3.42
N ASP A 32 18.10 -60.86 3.14
CA ASP A 32 19.31 -60.07 3.35
C ASP A 32 19.31 -58.81 2.46
N ILE A 33 18.82 -58.95 1.21
CA ILE A 33 18.66 -57.83 0.28
C ILE A 33 17.65 -56.81 0.82
N LEU A 34 16.50 -57.26 1.35
CA LEU A 34 15.50 -56.36 1.94
C LEU A 34 16.04 -55.65 3.21
N ASP A 35 16.88 -56.32 4.00
CA ASP A 35 17.54 -55.73 5.17
C ASP A 35 18.66 -54.73 4.81
N ALA A 36 19.22 -54.80 3.60
CA ALA A 36 20.21 -53.84 3.10
C ALA A 36 19.60 -52.53 2.57
N ILE A 37 18.27 -52.48 2.36
CA ILE A 37 17.58 -51.29 1.84
C ILE A 37 17.59 -50.19 2.92
N PRO A 38 18.02 -48.95 2.61
CA PRO A 38 18.08 -47.83 3.55
C PRO A 38 16.70 -47.20 3.84
N GLU A 39 15.63 -47.97 3.67
CA GLU A 39 14.23 -47.60 3.93
C GLU A 39 13.56 -48.72 4.71
N GLY A 40 12.55 -48.37 5.50
CA GLY A 40 11.73 -49.38 6.16
C GLY A 40 10.96 -50.17 5.11
N VAL A 41 11.02 -51.49 5.17
CA VAL A 41 10.28 -52.39 4.28
C VAL A 41 9.27 -53.17 5.10
N PHE A 42 8.03 -53.19 4.66
CA PHE A 42 6.92 -53.92 5.26
C PHE A 42 6.15 -54.70 4.20
N VAL A 43 6.16 -56.02 4.29
CA VAL A 43 5.58 -56.92 3.28
C VAL A 43 4.33 -57.59 3.84
N THR A 44 3.26 -57.58 3.05
CA THR A 44 1.97 -58.19 3.41
C THR A 44 1.41 -59.07 2.29
N ASN A 45 0.59 -60.04 2.67
CA ASN A 45 -0.29 -60.73 1.73
C ASN A 45 -1.52 -59.84 1.39
N LEU A 46 -2.42 -60.35 0.53
CA LEU A 46 -3.61 -59.62 0.08
C LEU A 46 -4.64 -59.33 1.19
N GLU A 47 -4.63 -60.14 2.25
CA GLU A 47 -5.52 -60.01 3.42
C GLU A 47 -4.96 -59.03 4.46
N GLY A 48 -3.77 -58.47 4.20
CA GLY A 48 -3.07 -57.56 5.09
C GLY A 48 -2.36 -58.25 6.25
N ILE A 49 -2.07 -59.55 6.14
CA ILE A 49 -1.23 -60.28 7.11
C ILE A 49 0.23 -59.96 6.84
N THR A 50 0.96 -59.59 7.89
CA THR A 50 2.38 -59.24 7.84
C THR A 50 3.24 -60.47 7.62
N LEU A 51 3.97 -60.48 6.51
CA LEU A 51 4.87 -61.57 6.13
C LEU A 51 6.32 -61.27 6.52
N TYR A 52 6.72 -59.99 6.45
CA TYR A 52 8.10 -59.58 6.70
C TYR A 52 8.20 -58.09 7.01
N VAL A 53 9.15 -57.72 7.87
CA VAL A 53 9.61 -56.34 8.09
C VAL A 53 11.12 -56.31 8.16
N ASN A 54 11.79 -55.32 7.57
CA ASN A 54 13.24 -55.21 7.64
C ASN A 54 13.71 -54.46 8.91
N ARG A 55 15.02 -54.53 9.19
CA ARG A 55 15.65 -53.85 10.34
C ARG A 55 15.44 -52.34 10.34
N MET A 56 15.47 -51.71 9.17
CA MET A 56 15.25 -50.27 9.06
C MET A 56 13.82 -49.90 9.49
N TYR A 57 12.82 -50.73 9.20
CA TYR A 57 11.44 -50.51 9.65
C TYR A 57 11.34 -50.56 11.18
N GLU A 58 12.01 -51.52 11.83
CA GLU A 58 12.08 -51.60 13.29
C GLU A 58 12.75 -50.35 13.89
N GLN A 59 13.83 -49.86 13.28
CA GLN A 59 14.53 -48.64 13.73
C GLN A 59 13.69 -47.36 13.56
N LEU A 60 12.92 -47.27 12.48
CA LEU A 60 12.07 -46.12 12.18
C LEU A 60 10.87 -46.05 13.12
N THR A 61 10.23 -47.19 13.38
CA THR A 61 8.96 -47.29 14.11
C THR A 61 9.12 -47.63 15.59
N GLY A 62 10.22 -48.26 15.98
CA GLY A 62 10.45 -48.78 17.33
C GLY A 62 9.74 -50.11 17.62
N LEU A 63 9.06 -50.70 16.63
CA LEU A 63 8.38 -51.98 16.75
C LEU A 63 9.35 -53.11 16.42
N SER A 64 9.32 -54.20 17.19
CA SER A 64 10.10 -55.38 16.86
C SER A 64 9.36 -56.25 15.84
N ARG A 65 10.11 -56.95 14.99
CA ARG A 65 9.62 -57.89 13.98
C ARG A 65 8.69 -58.92 14.61
N HIS A 66 9.00 -59.41 15.81
CA HIS A 66 8.18 -60.36 16.55
C HIS A 66 6.80 -59.81 16.95
N GLN A 67 6.67 -58.50 17.15
CA GLN A 67 5.40 -57.87 17.52
C GLN A 67 4.44 -57.72 16.34
N VAL A 68 4.93 -57.76 15.10
CA VAL A 68 4.13 -57.48 13.90
C VAL A 68 3.97 -58.69 12.97
N LEU A 69 4.92 -59.62 12.96
CA LEU A 69 4.86 -60.81 12.09
C LEU A 69 3.58 -61.63 12.33
N GLY A 70 2.94 -62.05 11.24
CA GLY A 70 1.71 -62.85 11.26
C GLY A 70 0.45 -62.09 11.71
N ARG A 71 0.58 -60.82 12.12
CA ARG A 71 -0.56 -59.99 12.51
C ARG A 71 -1.16 -59.25 11.33
N GLN A 72 -2.45 -58.97 11.41
CA GLN A 72 -3.16 -58.21 10.39
C GLN A 72 -2.96 -56.70 10.58
N VAL A 73 -2.62 -55.98 9.50
CA VAL A 73 -2.33 -54.54 9.53
C VAL A 73 -3.53 -53.72 10.02
N ARG A 74 -4.77 -54.14 9.74
CA ARG A 74 -5.97 -53.46 10.25
C ARG A 74 -6.06 -53.49 11.78
N THR A 75 -5.81 -54.66 12.39
CA THR A 75 -5.74 -54.81 13.84
C THR A 75 -4.65 -53.93 14.45
N LEU A 76 -3.50 -53.82 13.78
CA LEU A 76 -2.41 -52.95 14.22
C LEU A 76 -2.79 -51.46 14.13
N VAL A 77 -3.63 -51.06 13.16
CA VAL A 77 -4.20 -49.69 13.12
C VAL A 77 -5.19 -49.47 14.27
N GLU A 78 -6.09 -50.43 14.52
CA GLU A 78 -7.10 -50.34 15.59
C GLU A 78 -6.48 -50.26 16.99
N GLU A 79 -5.37 -50.97 17.22
CA GLU A 79 -4.57 -50.88 18.45
C GLU A 79 -3.74 -49.58 18.55
N GLY A 80 -3.81 -48.73 17.52
CA GLY A 80 -3.07 -47.47 17.44
C GLY A 80 -1.57 -47.66 17.26
N VAL A 81 -1.12 -48.83 16.81
CA VAL A 81 0.27 -49.13 16.46
C VAL A 81 0.63 -48.46 15.13
N PHE A 82 -0.33 -48.36 14.21
CA PHE A 82 -0.25 -47.61 12.96
C PHE A 82 -1.40 -46.60 12.84
N ASP A 83 -1.20 -45.52 12.09
CA ASP A 83 -2.26 -44.53 11.83
C ASP A 83 -3.04 -44.85 10.55
N VAL A 84 -2.45 -45.59 9.61
CA VAL A 84 -3.05 -45.91 8.30
C VAL A 84 -2.66 -47.31 7.83
N ALA A 85 -3.62 -48.08 7.33
CA ALA A 85 -3.39 -49.33 6.62
C ALA A 85 -3.35 -49.07 5.10
N LEU A 86 -2.17 -49.12 4.48
CA LEU A 86 -2.02 -48.93 3.03
C LEU A 86 -2.43 -50.15 2.20
N ASN A 87 -2.31 -51.36 2.77
CA ASN A 87 -2.57 -52.61 2.07
C ASN A 87 -3.96 -52.65 1.38
N PRO A 88 -5.09 -52.33 2.07
CA PRO A 88 -6.41 -52.33 1.43
C PRO A 88 -6.53 -51.38 0.24
N GLU A 89 -5.88 -50.23 0.29
CA GLU A 89 -5.90 -49.27 -0.82
C GLU A 89 -5.11 -49.76 -2.03
N VAL A 90 -3.92 -50.32 -1.80
CA VAL A 90 -3.05 -50.85 -2.85
C VAL A 90 -3.70 -52.06 -3.51
N VAL A 91 -4.29 -52.97 -2.73
CA VAL A 91 -5.02 -54.15 -3.24
C VAL A 91 -6.24 -53.71 -4.07
N ARG A 92 -7.02 -52.74 -3.59
CA ARG A 92 -8.21 -52.24 -4.31
C ARG A 92 -7.85 -51.55 -5.63
N LYS A 93 -6.78 -50.74 -5.65
CA LYS A 93 -6.40 -49.94 -6.82
C LYS A 93 -5.47 -50.70 -7.77
N SER A 94 -4.87 -51.82 -7.34
CA SER A 94 -3.82 -52.57 -8.04
C SER A 94 -2.70 -51.66 -8.60
N LYS A 95 -2.39 -50.57 -7.87
CA LYS A 95 -1.43 -49.54 -8.25
C LYS A 95 -0.66 -49.07 -7.03
N THR A 96 0.50 -48.47 -7.25
CA THR A 96 1.29 -47.84 -6.18
C THR A 96 0.49 -46.72 -5.53
N VAL A 97 0.46 -46.71 -4.19
CA VAL A 97 -0.21 -45.69 -3.37
C VAL A 97 0.80 -45.10 -2.39
N THR A 98 0.81 -43.77 -2.26
CA THR A 98 1.69 -43.06 -1.33
C THR A 98 0.86 -42.31 -0.30
N HIS A 99 1.24 -42.41 0.97
CA HIS A 99 0.64 -41.69 2.08
C HIS A 99 1.72 -41.12 3.00
N THR A 100 1.45 -39.99 3.66
CA THR A 100 2.34 -39.45 4.70
C THR A 100 1.81 -39.81 6.08
N GLN A 101 2.67 -40.24 6.98
CA GLN A 101 2.32 -40.63 8.35
C GLN A 101 3.19 -39.86 9.34
N ARG A 102 2.61 -39.46 10.47
CA ARG A 102 3.35 -38.90 11.61
C ARG A 102 3.34 -39.90 12.75
N LEU A 103 4.51 -40.44 13.08
CA LEU A 103 4.66 -41.36 14.20
C LEU A 103 4.51 -40.64 15.55
N ARG A 104 4.17 -41.39 16.61
CA ARG A 104 4.08 -40.89 18.00
C ARG A 104 5.38 -40.26 18.51
N ASN A 105 6.52 -40.68 17.99
CA ASN A 105 7.84 -40.11 18.31
C ASN A 105 8.14 -38.79 17.56
N GLY A 106 7.18 -38.27 16.79
CA GLY A 106 7.28 -37.00 16.07
C GLY A 106 7.87 -37.10 14.66
N LYS A 107 8.38 -38.27 14.24
CA LYS A 107 8.93 -38.48 12.89
C LYS A 107 7.84 -38.46 11.83
N MET A 108 8.15 -37.87 10.68
CA MET A 108 7.31 -37.88 9.48
C MET A 108 7.82 -38.93 8.51
N LEU A 109 6.99 -39.92 8.19
CA LEU A 109 7.28 -40.96 7.23
C LEU A 109 6.46 -40.77 5.96
N VAL A 110 7.08 -41.00 4.80
CA VAL A 110 6.36 -41.27 3.55
C VAL A 110 6.28 -42.78 3.42
N LEU A 111 5.06 -43.29 3.33
CA LEU A 111 4.78 -44.68 3.09
C LEU A 111 4.35 -44.87 1.63
N THR A 112 5.08 -45.70 0.87
CA THR A 112 4.77 -46.02 -0.52
C THR A 112 4.51 -47.52 -0.63
N GLY A 113 3.24 -47.87 -0.80
CA GLY A 113 2.80 -49.25 -1.01
C GLY A 113 2.79 -49.60 -2.50
N THR A 114 3.51 -50.63 -2.89
CA THR A 114 3.63 -51.11 -4.27
C THR A 114 3.10 -52.55 -4.39
N PRO A 115 2.20 -52.82 -5.35
CA PRO A 115 1.72 -54.17 -5.62
C PRO A 115 2.80 -55.03 -6.30
N VAL A 116 2.87 -56.32 -5.93
CA VAL A 116 3.72 -57.31 -6.58
C VAL A 116 2.86 -58.38 -7.23
N PHE A 117 3.08 -58.62 -8.52
CA PHE A 117 2.31 -59.56 -9.33
C PHE A 117 3.13 -60.84 -9.59
N ASP A 118 2.44 -61.97 -9.77
CA ASP A 118 3.05 -63.21 -10.23
C ASP A 118 3.19 -63.28 -11.76
N GLU A 119 3.73 -64.39 -12.28
CA GLU A 119 3.93 -64.61 -13.72
C GLU A 119 2.62 -64.65 -14.53
N SER A 120 1.47 -64.90 -13.88
CA SER A 120 0.14 -64.86 -14.50
C SER A 120 -0.50 -63.47 -14.49
N GLY A 121 0.16 -62.48 -13.87
CA GLY A 121 -0.35 -61.13 -13.71
C GLY A 121 -1.30 -60.96 -12.51
N ALA A 122 -1.45 -61.98 -11.66
CA ALA A 122 -2.27 -61.88 -10.45
C ALA A 122 -1.50 -61.19 -9.33
N LEU A 123 -2.18 -60.30 -8.60
CA LEU A 123 -1.59 -59.62 -7.43
C LEU A 123 -1.32 -60.65 -6.33
N ARG A 124 -0.09 -60.70 -5.81
CA ARG A 124 0.31 -61.68 -4.79
C ARG A 124 0.69 -61.06 -3.46
N LEU A 125 1.40 -59.93 -3.49
CA LEU A 125 1.95 -59.27 -2.31
C LEU A 125 1.81 -57.75 -2.41
N VAL A 126 1.90 -57.08 -1.27
CA VAL A 126 2.08 -55.64 -1.20
C VAL A 126 3.34 -55.35 -0.39
N ILE A 127 4.27 -54.61 -1.00
CA ILE A 127 5.49 -54.11 -0.34
C ILE A 127 5.27 -52.64 -0.02
N THR A 128 5.40 -52.26 1.24
CA THR A 128 5.33 -50.86 1.69
C THR A 128 6.73 -50.40 2.08
N PHE A 129 7.19 -49.34 1.42
CA PHE A 129 8.42 -48.64 1.77
C PHE A 129 8.11 -47.48 2.71
N ALA A 130 8.88 -47.31 3.77
CA ALA A 130 8.76 -46.26 4.76
C ALA A 130 10.04 -45.43 4.78
N ARG A 131 9.96 -44.18 4.34
CA ARG A 131 11.08 -43.25 4.28
C ARG A 131 10.89 -42.12 5.28
N ASP A 132 11.89 -41.87 6.12
CA ASP A 132 11.90 -40.71 7.02
C ASP A 132 12.15 -39.42 6.23
N ILE A 133 11.17 -38.52 6.24
CA ILE A 133 11.23 -37.21 5.58
C ILE A 133 11.23 -36.07 6.60
N THR A 134 11.43 -36.34 7.88
CA THR A 134 11.32 -35.35 8.97
C THR A 134 12.20 -34.13 8.69
N ARG A 135 13.46 -34.36 8.34
CA ARG A 135 14.42 -33.27 8.07
C ARG A 135 14.03 -32.45 6.83
N ILE A 136 13.57 -33.12 5.78
CA ILE A 136 13.14 -32.48 4.53
C ILE A 136 11.88 -31.64 4.78
N SER A 137 10.92 -32.17 5.54
CA SER A 137 9.70 -31.46 5.92
C SER A 137 10.00 -30.21 6.75
N GLN A 138 10.88 -30.31 7.75
CA GLN A 138 11.31 -29.17 8.58
C GLN A 138 12.00 -28.08 7.75
N LEU A 139 12.90 -28.47 6.84
CA LEU A 139 13.57 -27.51 5.95
C LEU A 139 12.58 -26.82 5.00
N ASN A 140 11.62 -27.56 4.45
CA ASN A 140 10.58 -26.98 3.59
C ASN A 140 9.68 -25.99 4.35
N GLU A 141 9.37 -26.29 5.61
CA GLU A 141 8.62 -25.39 6.50
C GLU A 141 9.42 -24.10 6.75
N GLN A 142 10.69 -24.21 7.14
CA GLN A 142 11.58 -23.05 7.32
C GLN A 142 11.73 -22.20 6.06
N ILE A 143 11.89 -22.83 4.88
CA ILE A 143 11.97 -22.12 3.60
C ILE A 143 10.66 -21.38 3.31
N SER A 144 9.52 -22.00 3.61
CA SER A 144 8.21 -21.36 3.42
C SER A 144 8.05 -20.14 4.33
N GLU A 145 8.46 -20.24 5.58
CA GLU A 145 8.46 -19.12 6.54
C GLU A 145 9.38 -17.98 6.08
N GLN A 146 10.60 -18.30 5.65
CA GLN A 146 11.55 -17.31 5.14
C GLN A 146 11.05 -16.60 3.88
N LYS A 147 10.48 -17.33 2.93
CA LYS A 147 9.88 -16.73 1.73
C LYS A 147 8.77 -15.74 2.08
N GLN A 148 7.92 -16.10 3.03
CA GLN A 148 6.84 -15.23 3.49
C GLN A 148 7.38 -13.95 4.12
N LEU A 149 8.42 -14.05 4.96
CA LEU A 149 9.06 -12.89 5.56
C LEU A 149 9.66 -11.97 4.49
N ILE A 150 10.32 -12.52 3.48
CA ILE A 150 10.90 -11.75 2.37
C ILE A 150 9.81 -11.02 1.59
N GLU A 151 8.70 -11.69 1.30
CA GLU A 151 7.58 -11.09 0.55
C GLU A 151 6.95 -9.94 1.34
N GLN A 152 6.68 -10.14 2.63
CA GLN A 152 6.21 -9.08 3.53
C GLN A 152 7.19 -7.91 3.62
N THR A 153 8.48 -8.20 3.72
CA THR A 153 9.53 -7.16 3.80
C THR A 153 9.62 -6.39 2.49
N ASN A 154 9.51 -7.06 1.34
CA ASN A 154 9.52 -6.41 0.02
C ASN A 154 8.29 -5.52 -0.18
N GLU A 155 7.10 -5.96 0.24
CA GLU A 155 5.89 -5.14 0.22
C GLU A 155 6.05 -3.90 1.11
N GLN A 156 6.59 -4.06 2.32
CA GLN A 156 6.91 -2.97 3.22
C GLN A 156 7.94 -2.01 2.60
N MET A 157 9.03 -2.51 2.02
CA MET A 157 10.04 -1.68 1.37
C MET A 157 9.51 -0.94 0.14
N ALA A 158 8.68 -1.59 -0.69
CA ALA A 158 8.05 -0.96 -1.84
C ALA A 158 7.08 0.16 -1.41
N TYR A 159 6.38 -0.04 -0.29
CA TYR A 159 5.55 0.97 0.34
C TYR A 159 6.39 2.13 0.89
N MET A 160 7.47 1.82 1.61
CA MET A 160 8.43 2.80 2.15
C MET A 160 9.05 3.67 1.06
N ALA A 161 9.50 3.06 -0.04
CA ALA A 161 10.12 3.77 -1.16
C ALA A 161 9.16 4.75 -1.85
N ARG A 162 7.85 4.47 -1.87
CA ARG A 162 6.84 5.38 -2.41
C ARG A 162 6.58 6.58 -1.49
N GLU A 163 6.68 6.41 -0.19
CA GLU A 163 6.32 7.43 0.81
C GLU A 163 7.52 8.26 1.34
N GLN A 164 8.74 7.73 1.35
CA GLN A 164 9.95 8.40 1.90
C GLN A 164 10.50 9.55 1.04
N SER A 165 10.01 9.74 -0.19
CA SER A 165 10.53 10.78 -1.10
C SER A 165 10.07 12.22 -0.74
N LEU A 166 9.28 12.39 0.32
CA LEU A 166 8.66 13.67 0.68
C LEU A 166 8.84 14.00 2.16
N THR A 167 10.08 14.25 2.60
CA THR A 167 10.32 15.00 3.85
C THR A 167 9.76 16.42 3.67
N THR A 168 8.51 16.62 4.08
CA THR A 168 7.77 17.86 3.85
C THR A 168 7.52 18.55 5.18
N THR A 169 8.51 19.33 5.63
CA THR A 169 8.25 20.35 6.65
C THR A 169 7.19 21.31 6.09
N PRO A 170 6.06 21.53 6.77
CA PRO A 170 5.04 22.45 6.31
C PRO A 170 5.61 23.86 6.14
N VAL A 171 5.40 24.47 4.97
CA VAL A 171 5.83 25.83 4.66
C VAL A 171 4.67 26.80 4.91
N PHE A 172 4.90 27.84 5.71
CA PHE A 172 3.89 28.85 6.06
C PHE A 172 4.55 30.12 6.62
N ALA A 173 3.80 31.22 6.61
CA ALA A 173 4.15 32.53 7.18
C ALA A 173 3.08 33.06 8.16
N SER A 174 1.83 32.62 8.00
CA SER A 174 0.65 33.14 8.69
C SER A 174 0.62 32.77 10.17
N LYS A 175 0.09 33.68 11.00
CA LYS A 175 -0.06 33.46 12.44
C LYS A 175 -0.98 32.27 12.74
N VAL A 176 -2.08 32.14 11.99
CA VAL A 176 -3.04 31.04 12.13
C VAL A 176 -2.35 29.69 11.92
N MET A 177 -1.51 29.57 10.88
CA MET A 177 -0.76 28.32 10.66
C MET A 177 0.27 28.04 11.74
N ARG A 178 0.87 29.07 12.35
CA ARG A 178 1.79 28.91 13.48
C ARG A 178 1.10 28.30 14.71
N GLU A 179 -0.11 28.77 15.02
CA GLU A 179 -0.93 28.23 16.11
C GLU A 179 -1.35 26.78 15.83
N THR A 180 -1.83 26.51 14.61
CA THR A 180 -2.15 25.15 14.13
C THR A 180 -0.95 24.21 14.29
N LEU A 181 0.24 24.63 13.88
CA LEU A 181 1.44 23.78 13.98
C LEU A 181 1.86 23.54 15.42
N SER A 182 1.74 24.54 16.30
CA SER A 182 2.04 24.38 17.73
C SER A 182 1.13 23.35 18.40
N PHE A 183 -0.16 23.34 18.04
CA PHE A 183 -1.08 22.30 18.47
C PHE A 183 -0.67 20.92 17.94
N LEU A 184 -0.35 20.81 16.64
CA LEU A 184 0.10 19.57 16.02
C LEU A 184 1.38 19.01 16.67
N GLN A 185 2.35 19.87 17.02
CA GLN A 185 3.56 19.48 17.74
C GLN A 185 3.27 18.92 19.13
N THR A 186 2.30 19.50 19.83
CA THR A 186 1.88 19.02 21.15
C THR A 186 1.23 17.63 21.01
N MET A 187 0.36 17.47 20.01
CA MET A 187 -0.30 16.19 19.73
C MET A 187 0.68 15.12 19.24
N ALA A 188 1.72 15.49 18.50
CA ALA A 188 2.74 14.56 18.00
C ALA A 188 3.42 13.77 19.12
N LYS A 189 3.62 14.38 20.29
CA LYS A 189 4.26 13.76 21.48
C LYS A 189 3.39 12.71 22.19
N THR A 190 2.12 12.59 21.81
CA THR A 190 1.14 11.66 22.40
C THR A 190 0.72 10.59 21.40
N ASP A 191 0.13 9.51 21.89
CA ASP A 191 -0.52 8.48 21.06
C ASP A 191 -2.03 8.70 20.86
N ALA A 192 -2.55 9.88 21.23
CA ALA A 192 -3.95 10.22 21.05
C ALA A 192 -4.35 10.24 19.56
N THR A 193 -5.58 9.81 19.29
CA THR A 193 -6.19 9.89 17.95
C THR A 193 -6.32 11.35 17.55
N LEU A 194 -5.75 11.70 16.38
CA LEU A 194 -5.82 13.05 15.81
C LEU A 194 -6.78 13.06 14.63
N LEU A 195 -7.79 13.94 14.68
CA LEU A 195 -8.71 14.21 13.58
C LEU A 195 -8.35 15.55 12.92
N ILE A 196 -7.99 15.49 11.63
CA ILE A 196 -7.63 16.64 10.81
C ILE A 196 -8.81 17.00 9.90
N LEU A 197 -9.45 18.13 10.20
CA LEU A 197 -10.54 18.69 9.40
C LEU A 197 -9.99 19.72 8.41
N GLY A 198 -10.58 19.81 7.23
CA GLY A 198 -10.28 20.89 6.29
C GLY A 198 -10.69 20.56 4.86
N GLU A 199 -10.84 21.59 4.05
CA GLU A 199 -11.25 21.45 2.65
C GLU A 199 -10.31 20.55 1.82
N THR A 200 -10.77 20.11 0.66
CA THR A 200 -9.93 19.38 -0.28
C THR A 200 -8.78 20.28 -0.74
N GLY A 201 -7.57 19.72 -0.83
CA GLY A 201 -6.39 20.45 -1.31
C GLY A 201 -5.70 21.39 -0.31
N VAL A 202 -6.10 21.42 0.97
CA VAL A 202 -5.41 22.25 2.00
C VAL A 202 -4.06 21.67 2.48
N GLY A 203 -3.76 20.42 2.13
CA GLY A 203 -2.53 19.72 2.51
C GLY A 203 -2.62 18.84 3.76
N LYS A 204 -3.79 18.25 4.07
CA LYS A 204 -4.00 17.40 5.26
C LYS A 204 -2.94 16.29 5.40
N ASP A 205 -2.56 15.65 4.31
CA ASP A 205 -1.50 14.63 4.27
C ASP A 205 -0.14 15.13 4.75
N VAL A 206 0.23 16.36 4.39
CA VAL A 206 1.50 16.98 4.80
C VAL A 206 1.50 17.16 6.31
N PHE A 207 0.38 17.60 6.89
CA PHE A 207 0.24 17.73 8.34
C PHE A 207 0.23 16.38 9.06
N ALA A 208 -0.41 15.35 8.49
CA ALA A 208 -0.38 13.99 9.05
C ALA A 208 1.06 13.43 9.08
N ARG A 209 1.80 13.55 7.96
CA ARG A 209 3.21 13.16 7.88
C ARG A 209 4.08 13.96 8.85
N TYR A 210 3.84 15.26 8.98
CA TYR A 210 4.53 16.09 9.95
C TYR A 210 4.33 15.60 11.39
N VAL A 211 3.08 15.31 11.79
CA VAL A 211 2.77 14.79 13.13
C VAL A 211 3.46 13.45 13.38
N HIS A 212 3.41 12.54 12.41
CA HIS A 212 4.08 11.25 12.52
C HIS A 212 5.61 11.40 12.65
N GLY A 213 6.23 12.25 11.82
CA GLY A 213 7.67 12.52 11.86
C GLY A 213 8.16 13.21 13.14
N GLN A 214 7.25 13.83 13.91
CA GLN A 214 7.54 14.44 15.21
C GLN A 214 7.10 13.56 16.40
N SER A 215 6.66 12.34 16.15
CA SER A 215 6.16 11.42 17.17
C SER A 215 7.22 10.44 17.67
N GLN A 216 6.91 9.71 18.75
CA GLN A 216 7.75 8.61 19.23
C GLN A 216 7.81 7.42 18.25
N ARG A 217 6.95 7.42 17.22
CA ARG A 217 6.85 6.38 16.19
C ARG A 217 7.50 6.81 14.86
N CYS A 218 8.28 7.89 14.83
CA CYS A 218 8.88 8.48 13.62
C CYS A 218 9.81 7.53 12.86
N ASP A 219 10.43 6.57 13.55
CA ASP A 219 11.34 5.59 12.94
C ASP A 219 10.59 4.47 12.19
N LYS A 220 9.27 4.40 12.36
CA LYS A 220 8.41 3.41 11.70
C LYS A 220 7.66 4.04 10.54
N VAL A 221 7.11 3.18 9.68
CA VAL A 221 6.44 3.61 8.45
C VAL A 221 5.00 4.01 8.73
N MET A 222 4.62 5.25 8.42
CA MET A 222 3.22 5.65 8.43
C MET A 222 2.46 4.99 7.28
N MET A 223 1.42 4.22 7.60
CA MET A 223 0.56 3.56 6.61
C MET A 223 -0.63 4.46 6.28
N LYS A 224 -0.58 5.16 5.15
CA LYS A 224 -1.71 5.85 4.52
C LYS A 224 -2.72 4.88 3.89
N VAL A 225 -3.99 5.11 4.20
CA VAL A 225 -5.16 4.46 3.60
C VAL A 225 -6.11 5.56 3.13
N ASP A 226 -6.51 5.48 1.87
CA ASP A 226 -7.54 6.34 1.29
C ASP A 226 -8.89 5.62 1.36
N CYS A 227 -9.85 6.21 2.08
CA CYS A 227 -11.15 5.62 2.29
C CYS A 227 -12.15 5.90 1.16
N GLY A 228 -11.81 6.76 0.19
CA GLY A 228 -12.72 7.25 -0.86
C GLY A 228 -12.45 6.72 -2.28
N SER A 229 -11.23 6.27 -2.61
CA SER A 229 -10.80 6.08 -4.01
C SER A 229 -10.83 4.63 -4.57
N ILE A 230 -11.30 3.64 -3.80
CA ILE A 230 -11.21 2.21 -4.16
C ILE A 230 -12.55 1.48 -3.86
N SER A 231 -12.81 0.35 -4.52
CA SER A 231 -13.91 -0.58 -4.16
C SER A 231 -13.90 -0.90 -2.66
N GLU A 232 -15.05 -0.76 -1.99
CA GLU A 232 -15.23 -1.05 -0.56
C GLU A 232 -14.59 -2.38 -0.14
N SER A 233 -14.79 -3.44 -0.95
CA SER A 233 -14.26 -4.77 -0.68
C SER A 233 -12.72 -4.82 -0.64
N LEU A 234 -12.06 -4.04 -1.50
CA LEU A 234 -10.60 -4.03 -1.58
C LEU A 234 -10.02 -3.22 -0.41
N VAL A 235 -10.57 -2.04 -0.12
CA VAL A 235 -10.15 -1.24 1.05
C VAL A 235 -10.33 -2.04 2.34
N GLU A 236 -11.46 -2.72 2.50
CA GLU A 236 -11.72 -3.55 3.66
C GLU A 236 -10.68 -4.67 3.80
N SER A 237 -10.36 -5.36 2.69
CA SER A 237 -9.38 -6.44 2.69
C SER A 237 -7.95 -5.98 2.96
N GLU A 238 -7.57 -4.80 2.48
CA GLU A 238 -6.25 -4.21 2.72
C GLU A 238 -6.13 -3.68 4.16
N MET A 239 -7.18 -3.07 4.72
CA MET A 239 -7.16 -2.55 6.10
C MET A 239 -7.14 -3.66 7.15
N PHE A 240 -8.05 -4.62 7.03
CA PHE A 240 -8.33 -5.61 8.09
C PHE A 240 -7.77 -7.01 7.80
N GLY A 241 -7.31 -7.26 6.58
CA GLY A 241 -6.84 -8.59 6.17
C GLY A 241 -7.96 -9.60 5.98
N TYR A 242 -7.62 -10.77 5.48
CA TYR A 242 -8.57 -11.85 5.21
C TYR A 242 -7.97 -13.24 5.49
N MET A 243 -8.84 -14.17 5.86
CA MET A 243 -8.48 -15.59 6.03
C MET A 243 -8.46 -16.32 4.68
N ALA A 244 -7.71 -17.42 4.62
CA ALA A 244 -7.72 -18.30 3.45
C ALA A 244 -9.16 -18.71 3.07
N GLY A 245 -9.53 -18.55 1.80
CA GLY A 245 -10.86 -18.90 1.31
C GLY A 245 -11.99 -17.94 1.70
N ALA A 246 -11.69 -16.73 2.19
CA ALA A 246 -12.72 -15.76 2.59
C ALA A 246 -13.62 -15.28 1.43
N PHE A 247 -13.13 -15.28 0.19
CA PHE A 247 -13.88 -14.91 -1.02
C PHE A 247 -13.25 -15.58 -2.27
N THR A 248 -13.97 -15.55 -3.40
CA THR A 248 -13.47 -16.07 -4.68
C THR A 248 -12.24 -15.29 -5.15
N GLY A 249 -11.08 -15.94 -5.22
CA GLY A 249 -9.79 -15.29 -5.53
C GLY A 249 -8.95 -14.94 -4.31
N ALA A 250 -9.42 -15.22 -3.08
CA ALA A 250 -8.60 -15.08 -1.88
C ALA A 250 -7.40 -16.04 -1.94
N SER A 251 -6.23 -15.56 -1.55
CA SER A 251 -5.04 -16.39 -1.39
C SER A 251 -5.34 -17.61 -0.50
N SER A 252 -4.80 -18.76 -0.87
CA SER A 252 -4.91 -20.00 -0.10
C SER A 252 -4.26 -19.92 1.29
N LYS A 253 -3.50 -18.86 1.56
CA LYS A 253 -2.86 -18.58 2.87
C LYS A 253 -3.46 -17.38 3.62
N GLY A 254 -4.41 -16.66 3.02
CA GLY A 254 -4.91 -15.38 3.56
C GLY A 254 -3.92 -14.23 3.39
N LYS A 255 -4.25 -13.05 3.93
CA LYS A 255 -3.42 -11.84 3.91
C LYS A 255 -3.61 -11.03 5.20
N ALA A 256 -2.51 -10.52 5.76
CA ALA A 256 -2.56 -9.61 6.91
C ALA A 256 -2.96 -8.19 6.46
N GLY A 257 -3.78 -7.51 7.25
CA GLY A 257 -4.20 -6.14 6.96
C GLY A 257 -3.21 -5.09 7.43
N TYR A 258 -3.38 -3.84 6.96
CA TYR A 258 -2.57 -2.70 7.35
C TYR A 258 -2.56 -2.45 8.86
N PHE A 259 -3.66 -2.71 9.59
CA PHE A 259 -3.67 -2.61 11.06
C PHE A 259 -2.73 -3.62 11.74
N GLU A 260 -2.57 -4.82 11.17
CA GLU A 260 -1.60 -5.80 11.69
C GLU A 260 -0.17 -5.41 11.31
N LEU A 261 0.03 -4.95 10.08
CA LEU A 261 1.34 -4.56 9.56
C LEU A 261 1.86 -3.27 10.23
N ALA A 262 0.98 -2.37 10.67
CA ALA A 262 1.32 -1.11 11.32
C ALA A 262 1.63 -1.25 12.82
N LYS A 263 2.06 -2.42 13.29
CA LYS A 263 2.30 -2.67 14.72
C LYS A 263 3.37 -1.73 15.31
N GLY A 264 2.95 -0.95 16.30
CA GLY A 264 3.66 0.15 16.94
C GLY A 264 4.01 1.30 15.98
N SER A 265 3.31 1.41 14.86
CA SER A 265 3.45 2.49 13.86
C SER A 265 2.20 3.40 13.86
N THR A 266 2.04 4.22 12.83
CA THR A 266 0.90 5.14 12.63
C THR A 266 0.12 4.76 11.37
N ILE A 267 -1.20 4.78 11.45
CA ILE A 267 -2.10 4.68 10.30
C ILE A 267 -2.71 6.05 10.05
N PHE A 268 -2.62 6.51 8.81
CA PHE A 268 -3.28 7.71 8.34
C PHE A 268 -4.51 7.34 7.49
N LEU A 269 -5.70 7.64 7.99
CA LEU A 269 -6.97 7.42 7.31
C LEU A 269 -7.41 8.71 6.62
N ASP A 270 -7.17 8.80 5.32
CA ASP A 270 -7.61 9.93 4.50
C ASP A 270 -9.05 9.73 4.06
N GLU A 271 -9.80 10.83 3.94
CA GLU A 271 -11.22 10.85 3.59
C GLU A 271 -12.11 9.95 4.49
N ILE A 272 -11.89 9.94 5.81
CA ILE A 272 -12.62 9.05 6.74
C ILE A 272 -14.16 9.19 6.69
N GLY A 273 -14.67 10.36 6.29
CA GLY A 273 -16.11 10.62 6.11
C GLY A 273 -16.74 9.92 4.89
N GLU A 274 -15.94 9.32 4.01
CA GLU A 274 -16.39 8.48 2.89
C GLU A 274 -16.48 6.99 3.27
N MET A 275 -16.00 6.61 4.46
CA MET A 275 -15.92 5.21 4.87
C MET A 275 -17.32 4.57 5.02
N PRO A 276 -17.57 3.39 4.42
CA PRO A 276 -18.83 2.65 4.60
C PRO A 276 -19.13 2.26 6.06
N LEU A 277 -20.42 2.19 6.43
CA LEU A 277 -20.87 1.89 7.81
C LEU A 277 -20.37 0.54 8.35
N THR A 278 -20.23 -0.44 7.47
CA THR A 278 -19.66 -1.78 7.74
C THR A 278 -18.23 -1.67 8.27
N MET A 279 -17.39 -0.91 7.57
CA MET A 279 -16.01 -0.63 7.94
C MET A 279 -15.90 0.26 9.17
N GLN A 280 -16.79 1.25 9.33
CA GLN A 280 -16.85 2.09 10.54
C GLN A 280 -17.03 1.25 11.81
N THR A 281 -17.85 0.20 11.75
CA THR A 281 -18.06 -0.72 12.88
C THR A 281 -16.78 -1.49 13.24
N ARG A 282 -15.96 -1.86 12.25
CA ARG A 282 -14.67 -2.52 12.47
C ARG A 282 -13.61 -1.56 12.99
N LEU A 283 -13.54 -0.35 12.44
CA LEU A 283 -12.64 0.70 12.91
C LEU A 283 -12.94 1.08 14.37
N LEU A 284 -14.22 1.10 14.76
CA LEU A 284 -14.61 1.33 16.14
C LEU A 284 -13.97 0.31 17.10
N ARG A 285 -13.94 -0.98 16.73
CA ARG A 285 -13.28 -2.03 17.53
C ARG A 285 -11.77 -1.83 17.63
N VAL A 286 -11.14 -1.32 16.57
CA VAL A 286 -9.72 -0.96 16.63
C VAL A 286 -9.49 0.15 17.66
N LEU A 287 -10.30 1.21 17.62
CA LEU A 287 -10.18 2.35 18.52
C LEU A 287 -10.57 2.04 19.97
N GLN A 288 -11.47 1.08 20.20
CA GLN A 288 -11.98 0.73 21.53
C GLN A 288 -11.16 -0.39 22.19
N ASP A 289 -10.96 -1.50 21.49
CA ASP A 289 -10.42 -2.74 22.06
C ASP A 289 -8.96 -3.00 21.67
N GLY A 290 -8.44 -2.24 20.69
CA GLY A 290 -7.13 -2.48 20.09
C GLY A 290 -7.09 -3.82 19.35
N GLU A 291 -8.20 -4.19 18.71
CA GLU A 291 -8.35 -5.49 18.04
C GLU A 291 -8.98 -5.35 16.66
N ILE A 292 -8.58 -6.23 15.75
CA ILE A 292 -9.27 -6.43 14.46
C ILE A 292 -9.79 -7.86 14.33
N MET A 293 -10.75 -8.04 13.43
CA MET A 293 -11.21 -9.33 12.94
C MET A 293 -10.92 -9.40 11.44
N ARG A 294 -10.17 -10.41 11.00
CA ARG A 294 -9.95 -10.67 9.57
C ARG A 294 -11.27 -11.03 8.88
N ILE A 295 -11.40 -10.69 7.61
CA ILE A 295 -12.56 -11.10 6.80
C ILE A 295 -12.63 -12.64 6.77
N GLY A 296 -13.80 -13.18 7.08
CA GLY A 296 -14.03 -14.63 7.20
C GLY A 296 -13.40 -15.28 8.45
N GLY A 297 -12.76 -14.50 9.32
CA GLY A 297 -12.17 -14.96 10.57
C GLY A 297 -13.11 -14.80 11.77
N ASN A 298 -12.92 -15.65 12.79
CA ASN A 298 -13.67 -15.59 14.05
C ASN A 298 -12.78 -15.33 15.28
N LYS A 299 -11.48 -15.10 15.08
CA LYS A 299 -10.51 -14.81 16.15
C LYS A 299 -10.03 -13.37 16.07
N PRO A 300 -10.11 -12.60 17.18
CA PRO A 300 -9.58 -11.26 17.22
C PRO A 300 -8.04 -11.28 17.20
N VAL A 301 -7.45 -10.26 16.59
CA VAL A 301 -6.00 -10.02 16.55
C VAL A 301 -5.72 -8.68 17.20
N LYS A 302 -4.89 -8.68 18.26
CA LYS A 302 -4.44 -7.45 18.93
C LYS A 302 -3.57 -6.62 17.98
N VAL A 303 -3.89 -5.33 17.89
CA VAL A 303 -3.17 -4.34 17.09
C VAL A 303 -2.75 -3.16 17.97
N ASP A 304 -1.59 -2.60 17.68
CA ASP A 304 -1.10 -1.37 18.29
C ASP A 304 -0.75 -0.44 17.14
N ALA A 305 -1.66 0.49 16.81
CA ALA A 305 -1.43 1.48 15.76
C ALA A 305 -1.99 2.81 16.23
N ARG A 306 -1.18 3.87 16.14
CA ARG A 306 -1.65 5.24 16.33
C ARG A 306 -2.50 5.62 15.14
N ILE A 307 -3.63 6.28 15.37
CA ILE A 307 -4.54 6.68 14.29
C ILE A 307 -4.49 8.20 14.09
N ILE A 308 -4.26 8.61 12.85
CA ILE A 308 -4.50 9.98 12.37
C ILE A 308 -5.58 9.87 11.31
N ALA A 309 -6.68 10.59 11.44
CA ALA A 309 -7.77 10.59 10.47
C ALA A 309 -7.93 11.98 9.85
N ALA A 310 -8.34 12.05 8.59
CA ALA A 310 -8.59 13.30 7.88
C ALA A 310 -9.90 13.25 7.10
N THR A 311 -10.61 14.38 7.05
CA THR A 311 -11.78 14.53 6.18
C THR A 311 -12.04 15.99 5.82
N ASN A 312 -12.69 16.19 4.67
CA ASN A 312 -13.29 17.43 4.22
C ASN A 312 -14.80 17.51 4.49
N ARG A 313 -15.44 16.41 4.92
CA ARG A 313 -16.87 16.37 5.21
C ARG A 313 -17.16 16.91 6.61
N ASP A 314 -18.37 17.44 6.75
CA ASP A 314 -18.95 17.67 8.06
C ASP A 314 -19.46 16.33 8.61
N LEU A 315 -18.72 15.79 9.59
CA LEU A 315 -19.07 14.52 10.23
C LEU A 315 -20.35 14.64 11.06
N VAL A 316 -20.69 15.83 11.58
CA VAL A 316 -21.93 16.03 12.35
C VAL A 316 -23.14 15.91 11.42
N SER A 317 -23.12 16.60 10.28
CA SER A 317 -24.15 16.45 9.23
C SER A 317 -24.23 15.00 8.74
N SER A 318 -23.08 14.33 8.58
CA SER A 318 -23.04 12.94 8.13
C SER A 318 -23.66 11.96 9.15
N ILE A 319 -23.64 12.29 10.45
CA ILE A 319 -24.33 11.53 11.49
C ILE A 319 -25.85 11.72 11.39
N GLU A 320 -26.31 12.96 11.20
CA GLU A 320 -27.73 13.28 11.02
C GLU A 320 -28.33 12.59 9.79
N GLU A 321 -27.53 12.47 8.72
CA GLU A 321 -27.88 11.74 7.49
C GLU A 321 -27.77 10.22 7.61
N GLY A 322 -27.31 9.68 8.75
CA GLY A 322 -27.13 8.24 8.97
C GLY A 322 -25.97 7.62 8.18
N LYS A 323 -25.07 8.43 7.60
CA LYS A 323 -23.90 7.99 6.82
C LYS A 323 -22.66 7.77 7.69
N PHE A 324 -22.65 8.34 8.89
CA PHE A 324 -21.54 8.19 9.84
C PHE A 324 -22.05 7.84 11.24
N ARG A 325 -21.36 6.94 11.93
CA ARG A 325 -21.76 6.52 13.26
C ARG A 325 -21.31 7.51 14.33
N GLN A 326 -22.23 7.84 15.22
CA GLN A 326 -21.99 8.76 16.33
C GLN A 326 -20.93 8.22 17.34
N ASP A 327 -20.94 6.92 17.61
CA ASP A 327 -19.99 6.27 18.53
C ASP A 327 -18.53 6.33 18.02
N LEU A 328 -18.34 6.12 16.71
CA LEU A 328 -17.05 6.28 16.05
C LEU A 328 -16.57 7.73 16.06
N PHE A 329 -17.47 8.68 15.79
CA PHE A 329 -17.14 10.10 15.82
C PHE A 329 -16.54 10.52 17.17
N TYR A 330 -17.15 10.13 18.29
CA TYR A 330 -16.61 10.47 19.62
C TYR A 330 -15.25 9.84 19.90
N ARG A 331 -14.94 8.66 19.34
CA ARG A 331 -13.60 8.03 19.46
C ARG A 331 -12.55 8.66 18.56
N LEU A 332 -12.95 9.27 17.44
CA LEU A 332 -12.06 10.03 16.57
C LEU A 332 -11.83 11.47 17.06
N ASN A 333 -12.86 12.10 17.62
CA ASN A 333 -12.88 13.50 18.05
C ASN A 333 -12.21 13.69 19.44
N VAL A 334 -11.07 13.05 19.67
CA VAL A 334 -10.28 13.17 20.91
C VAL A 334 -9.39 14.40 20.84
N ALA A 335 -8.63 14.53 19.76
CA ALA A 335 -7.86 15.72 19.44
C ALA A 335 -8.20 16.13 18.00
N THR A 336 -8.75 17.34 17.83
CA THR A 336 -9.24 17.80 16.53
C THR A 336 -8.57 19.10 16.15
N VAL A 337 -8.11 19.17 14.91
CA VAL A 337 -7.48 20.35 14.33
C VAL A 337 -8.13 20.67 13.00
N LYS A 338 -8.50 21.93 12.80
CA LYS A 338 -9.02 22.42 11.51
C LYS A 338 -7.90 23.13 10.77
N ILE A 339 -7.53 22.63 9.60
CA ILE A 339 -6.60 23.29 8.69
C ILE A 339 -7.37 24.36 7.92
N PRO A 340 -6.98 25.66 8.05
CA PRO A 340 -7.69 26.74 7.39
C PRO A 340 -7.49 26.67 5.86
N PRO A 341 -8.53 26.99 5.08
CA PRO A 341 -8.41 27.14 3.64
C PRO A 341 -7.46 28.29 3.28
N LEU A 342 -6.87 28.25 2.09
CA LEU A 342 -5.82 29.16 1.65
C LEU A 342 -6.26 30.63 1.70
N ARG A 343 -7.55 30.91 1.43
CA ARG A 343 -8.16 32.24 1.53
C ARG A 343 -8.16 32.87 2.93
N GLU A 344 -8.08 32.05 3.99
CA GLU A 344 -7.99 32.49 5.39
C GLU A 344 -6.52 32.67 5.84
N ARG A 345 -5.57 32.18 5.05
CA ARG A 345 -4.12 32.26 5.32
C ARG A 345 -3.35 32.90 4.16
N ARG A 346 -3.85 34.05 3.68
CA ARG A 346 -3.33 34.73 2.47
C ARG A 346 -1.84 35.05 2.51
N ALA A 347 -1.28 35.31 3.70
CA ALA A 347 0.15 35.53 3.88
C ALA A 347 1.02 34.33 3.48
N ASP A 348 0.45 33.13 3.41
CA ASP A 348 1.15 31.91 2.99
C ASP A 348 1.25 31.79 1.46
N ILE A 349 0.38 32.48 0.71
CA ILE A 349 0.27 32.33 -0.75
C ILE A 349 1.60 32.68 -1.46
N PRO A 350 2.25 33.83 -1.19
CA PRO A 350 3.49 34.17 -1.88
C PRO A 350 4.60 33.16 -1.58
N LEU A 351 4.76 32.80 -0.31
CA LEU A 351 5.79 31.85 0.12
C LEU A 351 5.59 30.47 -0.50
N LEU A 352 4.35 29.97 -0.56
CA LEU A 352 4.02 28.71 -1.21
C LEU A 352 4.28 28.78 -2.72
N ALA A 353 3.82 29.86 -3.37
CA ALA A 353 4.01 30.06 -4.81
C ALA A 353 5.49 30.06 -5.20
N GLU A 354 6.33 30.79 -4.45
CA GLU A 354 7.77 30.84 -4.66
C GLU A 354 8.44 29.48 -4.38
N THR A 355 7.97 28.74 -3.38
CA THR A 355 8.50 27.41 -3.06
C THR A 355 8.24 26.45 -4.22
N PHE A 356 7.01 26.40 -4.73
CA PHE A 356 6.65 25.59 -5.89
C PHE A 356 7.40 26.03 -7.15
N LEU A 357 7.52 27.34 -7.37
CA LEU A 357 8.26 27.90 -8.50
C LEU A 357 9.69 27.41 -8.47
N ARG A 358 10.38 27.55 -7.33
CA ARG A 358 11.76 27.07 -7.16
C ARG A 358 11.89 25.57 -7.42
N GLN A 359 10.97 24.78 -6.88
CA GLN A 359 10.96 23.32 -7.04
C GLN A 359 10.84 22.92 -8.51
N TYR A 360 9.90 23.50 -9.26
CA TYR A 360 9.68 23.16 -10.66
C TYR A 360 10.71 23.79 -11.59
N SER A 361 11.14 25.03 -11.32
CA SER A 361 12.23 25.69 -12.05
C SER A 361 13.52 24.87 -12.00
N LEU A 362 13.87 24.31 -10.84
CA LEU A 362 15.01 23.40 -10.71
C LEU A 362 14.81 22.12 -11.53
N ARG A 363 13.63 21.51 -11.45
CA ARG A 363 13.29 20.26 -12.16
C ARG A 363 13.33 20.41 -13.68
N TYR A 364 12.92 21.56 -14.21
CA TYR A 364 12.85 21.84 -15.64
C TYR A 364 14.01 22.71 -16.14
N HIS A 365 15.00 22.97 -15.29
CA HIS A 365 16.18 23.79 -15.60
C HIS A 365 15.83 25.17 -16.18
N LYS A 366 14.76 25.80 -15.68
CA LYS A 366 14.33 27.15 -16.08
C LYS A 366 14.66 28.17 -14.99
N GLN A 367 15.04 29.38 -15.38
CA GLN A 367 15.17 30.52 -14.47
C GLN A 367 13.98 31.45 -14.67
N ILE A 368 12.99 31.37 -13.78
CA ILE A 368 11.76 32.14 -13.83
C ILE A 368 11.49 32.70 -12.44
N ALA A 369 10.96 33.92 -12.36
CA ALA A 369 10.51 34.58 -11.14
C ALA A 369 9.10 35.18 -11.34
N PHE A 370 8.37 35.40 -10.24
CA PHE A 370 7.15 36.21 -10.28
C PHE A 370 7.49 37.69 -10.21
N MET A 371 6.70 38.55 -10.87
CA MET A 371 6.66 39.96 -10.52
C MET A 371 5.91 40.16 -9.19
N ASP A 372 6.27 41.19 -8.41
CA ASP A 372 5.62 41.50 -7.13
C ASP A 372 4.10 41.67 -7.27
N ILE A 373 3.66 42.36 -8.33
CA ILE A 373 2.24 42.57 -8.62
C ILE A 373 1.52 41.26 -8.99
N THR A 374 2.25 40.28 -9.54
CA THR A 374 1.70 38.94 -9.80
C THR A 374 1.45 38.22 -8.48
N LEU A 375 2.40 38.26 -7.54
CA LEU A 375 2.22 37.69 -6.21
C LEU A 375 1.06 38.36 -5.47
N GLU A 376 0.94 39.69 -5.55
CA GLU A 376 -0.20 40.41 -5.00
C GLU A 376 -1.53 39.94 -5.62
N THR A 377 -1.58 39.78 -6.95
CA THR A 377 -2.77 39.27 -7.64
C THR A 377 -3.17 37.88 -7.12
N LEU A 378 -2.19 36.98 -6.93
CA LEU A 378 -2.43 35.65 -6.38
C LEU A 378 -3.01 35.69 -4.96
N THR A 379 -2.65 36.69 -4.14
CA THR A 379 -3.20 36.82 -2.77
C THR A 379 -4.68 37.22 -2.71
N HIS A 380 -5.22 37.81 -3.77
CA HIS A 380 -6.60 38.28 -3.84
C HIS A 380 -7.58 37.22 -4.34
N TYR A 381 -7.08 36.15 -4.96
CA TYR A 381 -7.92 35.06 -5.45
C TYR A 381 -8.41 34.15 -4.29
N HIS A 382 -9.58 33.52 -4.49
CA HIS A 382 -10.26 32.75 -3.44
C HIS A 382 -9.72 31.33 -3.26
N TRP A 383 -8.99 30.79 -4.23
CA TRP A 383 -8.37 29.45 -4.18
C TRP A 383 -9.34 28.32 -3.78
N PRO A 384 -10.41 28.05 -4.56
CA PRO A 384 -11.35 26.97 -4.28
C PRO A 384 -10.69 25.58 -4.19
N GLY A 385 -9.61 25.33 -4.93
CA GLY A 385 -8.80 24.10 -4.82
C GLY A 385 -7.59 24.22 -3.88
N ASN A 386 -7.53 25.28 -3.08
CA ASN A 386 -6.52 25.53 -2.05
C ASN A 386 -5.08 25.39 -2.57
N VAL A 387 -4.20 24.72 -1.81
CA VAL A 387 -2.77 24.58 -2.14
C VAL A 387 -2.59 23.73 -3.40
N ARG A 388 -3.47 22.74 -3.64
CA ARG A 388 -3.41 21.89 -4.83
C ARG A 388 -3.65 22.68 -6.12
N GLU A 389 -4.59 23.62 -6.12
CA GLU A 389 -4.82 24.52 -7.25
C GLU A 389 -3.63 25.46 -7.47
N LEU A 390 -3.07 26.03 -6.39
CA LEU A 390 -1.88 26.87 -6.46
C LEU A 390 -0.68 26.11 -7.03
N GLU A 391 -0.38 24.92 -6.52
CA GLU A 391 0.71 24.07 -7.00
C GLU A 391 0.55 23.76 -8.49
N ASN A 392 -0.65 23.33 -8.91
CA ASN A 392 -0.96 23.04 -10.31
C ASN A 392 -0.79 24.27 -11.21
N LEU A 393 -1.24 25.44 -10.76
CA LEU A 393 -1.06 26.69 -11.49
C LEU A 393 0.41 27.00 -11.69
N VAL A 394 1.20 27.00 -10.61
CA VAL A 394 2.63 27.33 -10.67
C VAL A 394 3.38 26.32 -11.53
N HIS A 395 3.07 25.03 -11.40
CA HIS A 395 3.63 23.98 -12.25
C HIS A 395 3.33 24.24 -13.73
N SER A 396 2.07 24.55 -14.05
CA SER A 396 1.66 24.87 -15.42
C SER A 396 2.39 26.09 -15.96
N LEU A 397 2.51 27.18 -15.18
CA LEU A 397 3.24 28.39 -15.57
C LEU A 397 4.72 28.11 -15.86
N VAL A 398 5.39 27.30 -15.03
CA VAL A 398 6.79 26.92 -15.28
C VAL A 398 6.94 26.17 -16.61
N ILE A 399 5.96 25.33 -16.97
CA ILE A 399 5.99 24.61 -18.26
C ILE A 399 5.74 25.56 -19.43
N THR A 400 4.67 26.35 -19.37
CA THR A 400 4.14 27.09 -20.52
C THR A 400 4.76 28.46 -20.73
N HIS A 401 5.27 29.11 -19.68
CA HIS A 401 5.81 30.46 -19.80
C HIS A 401 7.18 30.47 -20.49
N GLU A 402 7.34 31.44 -21.39
CA GLU A 402 8.56 31.74 -22.12
C GLU A 402 9.05 33.13 -21.69
N GLY A 403 10.03 33.16 -20.78
CA GLY A 403 10.56 34.41 -20.25
C GLY A 403 11.07 34.26 -18.82
N PRO A 404 11.79 35.28 -18.31
CA PRO A 404 12.33 35.27 -16.96
C PRO A 404 11.33 35.72 -15.89
N LEU A 405 10.24 36.42 -16.26
CA LEU A 405 9.32 37.07 -15.32
C LEU A 405 7.86 36.80 -15.67
N ILE A 406 7.14 36.20 -14.73
CA ILE A 406 5.69 35.95 -14.82
C ILE A 406 4.93 37.21 -14.38
N ALA A 407 4.20 37.81 -15.31
CA ALA A 407 3.34 38.96 -15.11
C ALA A 407 1.89 38.55 -14.78
N PRO A 408 1.03 39.45 -14.29
CA PRO A 408 -0.38 39.14 -14.04
C PRO A 408 -1.14 38.67 -15.29
N ALA A 409 -0.72 39.13 -16.47
CA ALA A 409 -1.30 38.75 -17.75
C ALA A 409 -1.03 37.29 -18.16
N ASP A 410 -0.02 36.65 -17.55
CA ASP A 410 0.28 35.23 -17.77
C ASP A 410 -0.61 34.31 -16.91
N LEU A 411 -1.34 34.87 -15.93
CA LEU A 411 -2.26 34.10 -15.10
C LEU A 411 -3.55 33.78 -15.87
N PRO A 412 -4.29 32.72 -15.47
CA PRO A 412 -5.63 32.46 -16.00
C PRO A 412 -6.58 33.66 -15.80
N PRO A 413 -7.51 33.91 -16.74
CA PRO A 413 -8.49 34.99 -16.63
C PRO A 413 -9.38 34.94 -15.39
N SER A 414 -9.55 33.75 -14.80
CA SER A 414 -10.27 33.55 -13.55
C SER A 414 -9.56 34.17 -12.33
N ILE A 415 -8.23 34.37 -12.40
CA ILE A 415 -7.40 34.80 -11.27
C ILE A 415 -7.07 36.29 -11.36
N HIS A 416 -6.66 36.80 -12.53
CA HIS A 416 -6.36 38.23 -12.71
C HIS A 416 -7.62 39.07 -12.98
N GLY A 417 -8.81 38.45 -12.98
CA GLY A 417 -10.10 39.08 -13.27
C GLY A 417 -10.38 39.23 -14.77
N LYS A 418 -11.65 38.97 -15.16
CA LYS A 418 -12.19 39.40 -16.45
C LYS A 418 -11.92 40.89 -16.57
N LYS A 419 -11.31 41.32 -17.69
CA LYS A 419 -11.17 42.73 -18.06
C LYS A 419 -12.41 43.50 -17.61
N THR A 420 -12.31 44.27 -16.53
CA THR A 420 -13.23 45.40 -16.37
C THR A 420 -12.97 46.23 -17.61
N GLU A 421 -14.03 46.53 -18.35
CA GLU A 421 -14.03 47.23 -19.66
C GLU A 421 -13.30 48.59 -19.61
N THR A 422 -12.79 49.02 -18.46
CA THR A 422 -11.96 50.19 -18.24
C THR A 422 -10.48 50.03 -18.60
N ALA A 423 -9.93 48.81 -18.70
CA ALA A 423 -8.48 48.62 -18.93
C ALA A 423 -8.04 48.84 -20.40
N GLU A 424 -8.97 48.79 -21.35
CA GLU A 424 -8.67 49.04 -22.76
C GLU A 424 -8.50 50.53 -23.06
N ASP A 425 -9.17 51.42 -22.31
CA ASP A 425 -9.04 52.89 -22.44
C ASP A 425 -7.66 53.41 -22.00
N TYR A 426 -6.92 52.70 -21.12
CA TYR A 426 -5.63 53.16 -20.61
C TYR A 426 -4.41 52.61 -21.36
N LYS A 427 -4.58 51.58 -22.21
CA LYS A 427 -3.48 51.02 -23.01
C LYS A 427 -2.90 52.03 -23.99
N GLU A 428 -3.74 52.91 -24.52
CA GLU A 428 -3.33 53.96 -25.47
C GLU A 428 -2.44 55.02 -24.79
N PHE A 429 -2.65 55.29 -23.50
CA PHE A 429 -1.84 56.23 -22.71
C PHE A 429 -0.49 55.66 -22.26
N LEU A 430 -0.37 54.33 -22.15
CA LEU A 430 0.84 53.64 -21.70
C LEU A 430 1.77 53.24 -22.86
N GLN A 431 1.38 53.45 -24.11
CA GLN A 431 2.20 53.20 -25.29
C GLN A 431 2.88 54.50 -25.75
N GLY A 432 4.19 54.62 -25.45
CA GLY A 432 5.07 55.71 -25.92
C GLY A 432 5.91 56.36 -24.81
N GLU A 433 6.95 57.11 -25.20
CA GLU A 433 7.79 57.93 -24.30
C GLU A 433 7.07 59.23 -23.88
N ARG A 434 5.87 59.12 -23.31
CA ARG A 434 5.13 60.29 -22.78
C ARG A 434 5.43 60.48 -21.31
N SER A 435 5.59 61.72 -20.87
CA SER A 435 5.73 62.02 -19.45
C SER A 435 4.41 61.84 -18.71
N LEU A 436 4.46 61.41 -17.44
CA LEU A 436 3.27 61.30 -16.58
C LEU A 436 2.44 62.60 -16.55
N LYS A 437 3.11 63.75 -16.66
CA LYS A 437 2.48 65.07 -16.67
C LYS A 437 1.60 65.30 -17.90
N GLU A 438 1.99 64.77 -19.06
CA GLU A 438 1.22 64.86 -20.31
C GLU A 438 0.01 63.93 -20.27
N ILE A 439 0.22 62.68 -19.84
CA ILE A 439 -0.84 61.68 -19.69
C ILE A 439 -1.94 62.18 -18.73
N MET A 440 -1.54 62.73 -17.57
CA MET A 440 -2.49 63.27 -16.60
C MET A 440 -3.25 64.49 -17.14
N ALA A 441 -2.60 65.36 -17.92
CA ALA A 441 -3.27 66.52 -18.49
C ALA A 441 -4.36 66.12 -19.51
N GLU A 442 -4.09 65.10 -20.32
CA GLU A 442 -5.02 64.57 -21.32
C GLU A 442 -6.21 63.86 -20.67
N ILE A 443 -5.96 63.00 -19.67
CA ILE A 443 -7.03 62.32 -18.90
C ILE A 443 -7.89 63.34 -18.14
N GLU A 444 -7.27 64.34 -17.49
CA GLU A 444 -8.01 65.39 -16.80
C GLU A 444 -8.89 66.21 -17.76
N SER A 445 -8.35 66.54 -18.94
CA SER A 445 -9.09 67.28 -19.97
C SER A 445 -10.27 66.46 -20.49
N ASP A 446 -10.07 65.20 -20.84
CA ASP A 446 -11.13 64.32 -21.34
C ASP A 446 -12.21 64.07 -20.26
N PHE A 447 -11.80 63.81 -19.01
CA PHE A 447 -12.72 63.63 -17.89
C PHE A 447 -13.58 64.88 -17.67
N LEU A 448 -12.98 66.08 -17.68
CA LEU A 448 -13.72 67.34 -17.53
C LEU A 448 -14.67 67.57 -18.71
N ASN A 449 -14.27 67.25 -19.94
CA ASN A 449 -15.13 67.35 -21.12
C ASN A 449 -16.31 66.37 -21.09
N ARG A 450 -16.10 65.13 -20.61
CA ARG A 450 -17.19 64.16 -20.40
C ARG A 450 -18.14 64.62 -19.29
N ALA A 451 -17.61 65.13 -18.18
CA ALA A 451 -18.41 65.68 -17.09
C ALA A 451 -19.25 66.89 -17.52
N ILE A 452 -18.71 67.78 -18.38
CA ILE A 452 -19.45 68.92 -18.95
C ILE A 452 -20.57 68.42 -19.86
N ARG A 453 -20.31 67.41 -20.71
CA ARG A 453 -21.34 66.79 -21.56
C ARG A 453 -22.46 66.15 -20.74
N HIS A 454 -22.12 65.48 -19.64
CA HIS A 454 -23.09 64.80 -18.79
C HIS A 454 -23.92 65.77 -17.91
N HIS A 455 -23.28 66.78 -17.33
CA HIS A 455 -23.94 67.73 -16.43
C HIS A 455 -24.40 69.02 -17.12
N GLY A 456 -24.20 69.16 -18.43
CA GLY A 456 -24.74 70.24 -19.28
C GLY A 456 -24.13 71.63 -19.09
N SER A 457 -23.35 71.89 -18.03
CA SER A 457 -22.75 73.21 -17.76
C SER A 457 -21.44 73.15 -16.99
N VAL A 458 -20.49 73.99 -17.39
CA VAL A 458 -19.20 74.19 -16.70
C VAL A 458 -19.40 74.68 -15.25
N GLN A 459 -20.43 75.48 -14.98
CA GLN A 459 -20.72 75.97 -13.62
C GLN A 459 -21.17 74.83 -12.70
N GLN A 460 -21.92 73.87 -13.24
CA GLN A 460 -22.42 72.73 -12.49
C GLN A 460 -21.28 71.76 -12.16
N VAL A 461 -20.41 71.48 -13.15
CA VAL A 461 -19.20 70.67 -12.95
C VAL A 461 -18.24 71.31 -11.93
N ALA A 462 -18.01 72.63 -12.01
CA ALA A 462 -17.20 73.37 -11.05
C ALA A 462 -17.71 73.23 -9.60
N ARG A 463 -19.04 73.30 -9.42
CA ARG A 463 -19.68 73.15 -8.11
C ARG A 463 -19.58 71.71 -7.60
N ILE A 464 -19.84 70.72 -8.44
CA ILE A 464 -19.83 69.29 -8.08
C ILE A 464 -18.41 68.85 -7.70
N PHE A 465 -17.42 69.18 -8.52
CA PHE A 465 -16.03 68.80 -8.30
C PHE A 465 -15.26 69.75 -7.38
N LYS A 466 -15.93 70.79 -6.84
CA LYS A 466 -15.36 71.77 -5.90
C LYS A 466 -14.07 72.43 -6.42
N ILE A 467 -14.05 72.77 -7.71
CA ILE A 467 -12.94 73.44 -8.37
C ILE A 467 -13.40 74.72 -9.04
N ASN A 468 -12.51 75.73 -9.10
CA ASN A 468 -12.82 76.99 -9.75
C ASN A 468 -13.04 76.81 -11.26
N ARG A 469 -13.99 77.60 -11.81
CA ARG A 469 -14.26 77.63 -13.26
C ARG A 469 -13.00 77.90 -14.08
N SER A 470 -12.12 78.80 -13.61
CA SER A 470 -10.84 79.11 -14.26
C SER A 470 -9.90 77.90 -14.32
N THR A 471 -9.92 77.02 -13.32
CA THR A 471 -9.13 75.80 -13.29
C THR A 471 -9.61 74.79 -14.33
N ILE A 472 -10.93 74.66 -14.52
CA ILE A 472 -11.51 73.80 -15.55
C ILE A 472 -11.10 74.28 -16.94
N PHE A 473 -11.28 75.57 -17.23
CA PHE A 473 -10.88 76.14 -18.52
C PHE A 473 -9.38 75.97 -18.80
N ARG A 474 -8.53 76.17 -17.79
CA ARG A 474 -7.08 76.00 -17.92
C ARG A 474 -6.68 74.54 -18.19
N LYS A 475 -7.40 73.56 -17.64
CA LYS A 475 -7.13 72.13 -17.84
C LYS A 475 -7.66 71.62 -19.19
N ILE A 476 -8.76 72.17 -19.70
CA ILE A 476 -9.32 71.80 -21.01
C ILE A 476 -8.53 72.40 -22.18
N ASN A 477 -8.07 73.66 -22.05
CA ASN A 477 -7.39 74.37 -23.14
C ASN A 477 -5.86 74.19 -23.16
N LYS A 478 -5.32 73.32 -22.29
CA LYS A 478 -3.90 72.99 -22.30
C LYS A 478 -3.65 71.96 -23.40
N LYS A 479 -3.18 72.42 -24.56
CA LYS A 479 -2.52 71.57 -25.54
C LYS A 479 -1.06 71.39 -25.16
#